data_AF-A0A956KSA2-F1
#
_entry.id   AF-A0A956KSA2-F1
#
_cell.length_a   1.000
_cell.length_b   1.000
_cell.length_c   1.000
_cell.angle_alpha   90.00
_cell.angle_beta   90.00
_cell.angle_gamma   90.00
#
_symmetry.space_group_name_H-M   'P 1'
#
loop_
_entity.id
_entity.type
_entity.pdbx_description
1 polymer ?
#
loop_
_entity_poly.entity_id
_entity_poly.type
_entity_poly.pdbx_seq_one_letter_code
_entity_poly.pdbx_strand_id
1 'polypeptide(L)' 'GRVSIKFGVDGKGKVTGVNVSAPSNLENAGLVPCVRKAVYGHGFPAFDGPEMKVSTSFTVD' A
#
# COMPACT_ATOMS: atom_id res chain seq x y z
N GLY A 1 -1.90 -14.57 9.00
CA GLY A 1 -2.90 -14.10 7.99
C GLY A 1 -2.26 -13.26 6.89
N ARG A 2 -2.84 -13.28 5.67
CA ARG A 2 -2.34 -12.58 4.48
C ARG A 2 -2.89 -11.15 4.39
N VAL A 3 -2.03 -10.17 4.15
CA VAL A 3 -2.37 -8.77 3.92
C VAL A 3 -2.09 -8.44 2.47
N SER A 4 -3.07 -7.85 1.78
CA SER A 4 -2.94 -7.44 0.37
C SER A 4 -3.02 -5.92 0.26
N ILE A 5 -2.14 -5.34 -0.54
CA ILE A 5 -1.99 -3.90 -0.72
C ILE A 5 -2.07 -3.59 -2.22
N LYS A 6 -2.88 -2.59 -2.58
CA LYS A 6 -2.94 -2.02 -3.92
C LYS A 6 -2.81 -0.50 -3.84
N PHE A 7 -1.97 0.10 -4.68
CA PHE A 7 -1.80 1.54 -4.73
C PHE A 7 -1.28 2.00 -6.10
N GLY A 8 -1.42 3.29 -6.38
CA GLY A 8 -0.83 3.96 -7.54
C GLY A 8 0.47 4.69 -7.16
N VAL A 9 1.33 4.94 -8.14
CA VAL A 9 2.50 5.82 -8.03
C VAL A 9 2.47 6.77 -9.22
N ASP A 10 2.40 8.08 -8.95
CA ASP A 10 2.44 9.10 -10.01
C ASP A 10 3.87 9.35 -10.52
N GLY A 11 4.03 10.09 -11.62
CA GLY A 11 5.34 10.37 -12.22
C GLY A 11 6.31 11.18 -11.32
N LYS A 12 5.82 11.77 -10.23
CA LYS A 12 6.67 12.42 -9.21
C LYS A 12 7.13 11.45 -8.13
N GLY A 13 6.79 10.16 -8.25
CA GLY A 13 7.08 9.13 -7.27
C GLY A 13 6.17 9.18 -6.04
N LYS A 14 5.05 9.92 -6.10
CA LYS A 14 4.11 10.02 -4.97
C LYS A 14 3.10 8.87 -5.05
N VAL A 15 2.83 8.28 -3.89
CA VAL A 15 1.77 7.28 -3.75
C VAL A 15 0.38 7.89 -3.87
N THR A 16 -0.47 7.25 -4.67
CA THR A 16 -1.88 7.58 -4.86
C THR A 16 -2.76 6.38 -4.49
N GLY A 17 -3.99 6.64 -4.02
CA GLY A 17 -5.03 5.62 -3.81
C GLY A 17 -4.60 4.31 -3.12
N VAL A 18 -4.35 4.32 -1.81
CA VAL A 18 -3.93 3.11 -1.06
C VAL A 18 -5.13 2.29 -0.58
N ASN A 19 -5.27 1.08 -1.10
CA ASN A 19 -6.23 0.09 -0.63
C ASN A 19 -5.51 -1.08 0.05
N VAL A 20 -5.99 -1.46 1.24
CA VAL A 20 -5.42 -2.54 2.05
C VAL A 20 -6.57 -3.46 2.45
N SER A 21 -6.34 -4.76 2.36
CA SER A 21 -7.27 -5.79 2.81
C SER A 21 -6.52 -6.81 3.67
N ALA A 22 -7.08 -7.15 4.82
CA ALA A 22 -6.52 -8.09 5.76
C ALA A 22 -7.65 -8.92 6.40
N PRO A 23 -7.37 -10.12 6.94
CA PRO A 23 -8.36 -10.86 7.73
C PRO A 23 -8.72 -10.10 9.01
N SER A 24 -9.94 -10.30 9.50
CA SER A 24 -10.54 -9.49 10.59
C SER A 24 -9.72 -9.45 11.87
N ASN A 25 -8.97 -10.51 12.19
CA ASN A 25 -8.08 -10.51 13.37
C ASN A 25 -6.96 -9.47 13.25
N LEU A 26 -6.40 -9.28 12.06
CA LEU A 26 -5.35 -8.28 11.79
C LEU A 26 -5.94 -6.87 11.64
N GLU A 27 -7.16 -6.76 11.11
CA GLU A 27 -7.87 -5.48 11.07
C GLU A 27 -8.15 -4.96 12.49
N ASN A 28 -8.65 -5.83 13.37
CA ASN A 28 -8.90 -5.52 14.78
C ASN A 28 -7.61 -5.18 15.55
N ALA A 29 -6.47 -5.75 15.14
CA ALA A 29 -5.16 -5.40 15.68
C ALA A 29 -4.63 -4.04 15.16
N GLY A 30 -5.38 -3.33 14.31
CA GLY A 30 -5.00 -2.03 13.77
C GLY A 30 -4.00 -2.09 12.61
N LEU A 31 -3.81 -3.24 11.98
CA LEU A 31 -2.79 -3.40 10.93
C LEU A 31 -3.11 -2.57 9.68
N VAL A 32 -4.39 -2.50 9.29
CA VAL A 32 -4.85 -1.75 8.09
C VAL A 32 -4.44 -0.27 8.12
N PRO A 33 -4.77 0.53 9.16
CA PRO A 33 -4.36 1.93 9.21
C PRO A 33 -2.83 2.11 9.26
N CYS A 34 -2.10 1.21 9.93
CA CYS A 34 -0.63 1.24 9.97
C CYS A 34 -0.02 1.05 8.57
N VAL A 35 -0.47 0.02 7.84
CA VAL A 35 0.00 -0.25 6.47
C VAL A 35 -0.36 0.91 5.55
N ARG A 36 -1.59 1.45 5.63
CA ARG A 36 -1.99 2.61 4.83
C ARG A 36 -1.07 3.81 5.04
N LYS A 37 -0.75 4.13 6.30
CA LYS A 37 0.14 5.24 6.65
C LYS A 37 1.56 5.01 6.14
N ALA A 38 2.10 3.80 6.31
CA ALA A 38 3.44 3.45 5.85
C ALA A 38 3.57 3.54 4.32
N VAL A 39 2.59 3.00 3.59
CA VAL A 39 2.58 3.02 2.11
C VAL A 39 2.39 4.44 1.60
N TYR A 40 1.41 5.19 2.11
CA TYR A 40 1.14 6.57 1.64
C TYR A 40 2.29 7.53 1.94
N GLY A 41 3.03 7.31 3.03
CA GLY A 41 4.20 8.12 3.39
C GLY A 41 5.47 7.77 2.61
N HIS A 42 5.47 6.72 1.79
CA HIS A 42 6.64 6.32 1.03
C HIS A 42 6.85 7.21 -0.20
N GLY A 43 8.09 7.61 -0.45
CA GLY A 43 8.51 8.31 -1.66
C GLY A 43 9.22 7.37 -2.61
N PHE A 44 8.67 7.19 -3.81
CA PHE A 44 9.33 6.47 -4.89
C PHE A 44 10.20 7.42 -5.73
N PRO A 45 11.14 6.91 -6.51
CA PRO A 45 11.83 7.71 -7.51
C PRO A 45 10.85 8.30 -8.52
N ALA A 46 11.11 9.54 -8.95
CA ALA A 46 10.37 10.14 -10.07
C ALA A 46 10.69 9.38 -11.36
N PHE A 47 9.73 9.34 -12.27
CA PHE A 47 9.86 8.69 -13.56
C PHE A 47 9.00 9.41 -14.61
N ASP A 48 9.44 9.32 -15.87
CA ASP A 48 8.68 9.86 -16.99
C ASP A 48 7.72 8.79 -17.52
N GLY A 49 6.43 8.96 -17.24
CA GLY A 49 5.40 8.00 -17.65
C GLY A 49 4.05 8.19 -16.95
N PRO A 50 3.03 7.42 -17.36
CA PRO A 50 1.72 7.43 -16.72
C PRO A 50 1.77 6.80 -15.32
N GLU A 51 0.74 7.04 -14.50
CA GLU A 51 0.62 6.44 -13.17
C GLU A 51 0.78 4.91 -13.21
N MET A 52 1.69 4.39 -12.38
CA MET A 52 1.91 2.95 -12.20
C MET A 52 0.97 2.38 -11.15
N LYS A 53 0.42 1.19 -11.39
CA LYS A 53 -0.40 0.47 -10.40
C LYS A 53 0.40 -0.68 -9.79
N VAL A 54 0.49 -0.70 -8.47
CA VAL A 54 1.21 -1.73 -7.70
C VAL A 54 0.20 -2.62 -6.97
N SER A 55 0.44 -3.92 -6.99
CA SER A 55 -0.30 -4.92 -6.21
C SER A 55 0.69 -5.86 -5.56
N THR A 56 0.69 -5.92 -4.23
CA THR A 56 1.59 -6.77 -3.45
C THR A 56 0.88 -7.36 -2.23
N SER A 57 1.51 -8.34 -1.58
CA SER A 57 0.99 -8.94 -0.37
C SER A 57 2.10 -9.51 0.50
N PHE A 58 1.87 -9.56 1.80
CA PHE A 58 2.74 -10.21 2.77
C PHE A 58 1.93 -11.04 3.76
N THR A 59 2.60 -11.96 4.45
CA THR A 59 1.99 -12.80 5.50
C THR A 59 2.52 -12.36 6.85
N VAL A 60 1.64 -12.27 7.83
CA VAL A 60 1.97 -12.14 9.26
C VAL A 60 1.60 -13.46 9.90
N ASP A 61 2.50 -14.09 10.65
CA ASP A 61 2.18 -15.31 11.41
C ASP A 61 1.16 -15.03 12.52
#